data_AF-A0A546XMP8-F1
#
_entry.id   AF-A0A546XMP8-F1
#
_cell.length_a   1.000
_cell.length_b   1.000
_cell.length_c   1.000
_cell.angle_alpha   90.00
_cell.angle_beta   90.00
_cell.angle_gamma   90.00
#
_symmetry.space_group_name_H-M   'P 1'
#
loop_
_entity.id
_entity.type
_entity.pdbx_description
1 polymer ?
#
loop_
_entity_poly.entity_id
_entity_poly.type
_entity_poly.pdbx_seq_one_letter_code
_entity_poly.pdbx_strand_id
1 'polypeptide(L)'
;MNDYMILTAGLVGGVAGGGPGAHLSKTPFRKGALLAAAASIIQFAIGELTNLRQPLVYSLIYLVAIGLIGGRWGMRLTARQLSLIVIGSFLLALVAAAAVSYFVSSLGNL
;
A
#
# COMPACT_ATOMS: atom_id res chain seq x y z
N MET A 1 13.61 6.65 -17.15
CA MET A 1 13.49 5.74 -15.98
C MET A 1 12.11 5.13 -16.03
N ASN A 2 11.98 3.83 -15.79
CA ASN A 2 10.71 3.15 -15.94
C ASN A 2 9.82 3.51 -14.75
N ASP A 3 9.02 4.59 -14.84
CA ASP A 3 8.12 5.05 -13.76
C ASP A 3 7.27 3.89 -13.21
N TYR A 4 6.97 2.93 -14.09
CA TYR A 4 6.35 1.64 -13.77
C TYR A 4 7.10 0.82 -12.72
N MET A 5 8.44 0.82 -12.66
CA MET A 5 9.21 0.07 -11.66
C MET A 5 9.10 0.69 -10.27
N ILE A 6 9.14 2.02 -10.16
CA ILE A 6 8.99 2.72 -8.87
C ILE A 6 7.54 2.57 -8.37
N LEU A 7 6.56 2.68 -9.27
CA LEU A 7 5.15 2.43 -8.97
C LEU A 7 4.91 1.00 -8.50
N THR A 8 5.48 0.01 -9.20
CA THR A 8 5.33 -1.41 -8.85
C THR A 8 6.00 -1.73 -7.52
N ALA A 9 7.20 -1.20 -7.26
CA ALA A 9 7.89 -1.37 -5.99
C ALA A 9 7.14 -0.71 -4.82
N GLY A 10 6.56 0.47 -5.04
CA GLY A 10 5.71 1.16 -4.08
C GLY A 10 4.43 0.38 -3.77
N LEU A 11 3.78 -0.20 -4.79
CA LEU A 11 2.60 -1.07 -4.63
C LEU A 11 2.95 -2.34 -3.85
N VAL A 12 4.03 -3.03 -4.22
CA VAL A 12 4.46 -4.27 -3.57
C VAL A 12 4.88 -3.99 -2.12
N GLY A 13 5.63 -2.92 -1.85
CA GLY A 13 5.97 -2.49 -0.50
C GLY A 13 4.73 -2.09 0.32
N GLY A 14 3.74 -1.45 -0.32
CA GLY A 14 2.45 -1.12 0.28
C GLY A 14 1.65 -2.34 0.74
N VAL A 15 1.57 -3.36 -0.12
CA VAL A 15 0.91 -4.63 0.22
C VAL A 15 1.67 -5.37 1.31
N ALA A 16 3.00 -5.46 1.18
CA ALA A 16 3.85 -6.14 2.16
C ALA A 16 3.81 -5.47 3.54
N GLY A 17 3.66 -4.15 3.60
CA GLY A 17 3.61 -3.38 4.86
C GLY A 17 2.31 -3.49 5.66
N GLY A 18 1.23 -3.93 5.04
CA GLY A 18 -0.05 -4.10 5.75
C GLY A 18 -0.01 -5.22 6.80
N GLY A 19 0.80 -6.26 6.57
CA GLY A 19 1.01 -7.36 7.51
C GLY A 19 1.72 -6.92 8.80
N PRO A 20 2.94 -6.35 8.72
CA PRO A 20 3.65 -5.80 9.87
C PRO A 20 2.83 -4.75 10.62
N GLY A 21 2.13 -3.85 9.91
CA GLY A 21 1.24 -2.86 10.50
C GLY A 21 0.08 -3.48 11.30
N ALA A 22 -0.48 -4.61 10.84
CA ALA A 22 -1.47 -5.36 11.62
C ALA A 22 -0.87 -6.08 12.83
N HIS A 23 0.34 -6.63 12.69
CA HIS A 23 1.01 -7.29 13.79
C HIS A 23 1.26 -6.31 14.97
N LEU A 24 1.71 -5.10 14.65
CA LEU A 24 1.88 -4.01 15.63
C LEU A 24 0.56 -3.58 16.29
N SER A 25 -0.57 -3.79 15.61
CA SER A 25 -1.90 -3.46 16.14
C SER A 25 -2.60 -4.60 16.89
N LYS A 26 -1.86 -5.67 17.21
CA LYS A 26 -2.38 -6.92 17.81
C LYS A 26 -3.47 -7.59 16.96
N THR A 27 -3.53 -7.25 15.68
CA THR A 27 -4.43 -7.86 14.70
C THR A 27 -3.69 -9.03 14.03
N PRO A 28 -4.38 -10.13 13.67
CA PRO A 28 -3.73 -11.21 12.93
C PRO A 28 -3.04 -10.69 11.67
N PHE A 29 -1.76 -11.02 11.50
CA PHE A 29 -0.93 -10.59 10.36
C PHE A 29 -1.63 -10.81 9.01
N ARG A 30 -2.26 -11.99 8.86
CA ARG A 30 -3.01 -12.36 7.65
C ARG A 30 -4.14 -11.39 7.33
N LYS A 31 -4.82 -10.83 8.33
CA LYS A 31 -5.91 -9.87 8.10
C LYS A 31 -5.39 -8.54 7.56
N GLY A 32 -4.28 -8.02 8.12
CA GLY A 32 -3.66 -6.79 7.63
C GLY A 32 -3.07 -6.92 6.23
N ALA A 33 -2.37 -8.01 5.97
CA ALA A 33 -1.82 -8.29 4.64
C ALA A 33 -2.93 -8.42 3.59
N LEU A 34 -4.01 -9.15 3.91
CA LEU A 34 -5.13 -9.36 3.00
C LEU A 34 -5.93 -8.07 2.78
N LEU A 35 -6.08 -7.23 3.81
CA LEU A 35 -6.69 -5.91 3.70
C LEU A 35 -5.87 -4.97 2.79
N ALA A 36 -4.56 -4.89 3.00
CA ALA A 36 -3.68 -4.06 2.19
C ALA A 36 -3.60 -4.56 0.73
N ALA A 37 -3.59 -5.87 0.51
CA ALA A 37 -3.67 -6.47 -0.82
C ALA A 37 -4.98 -6.10 -1.53
N ALA A 38 -6.13 -6.33 -0.88
CA ALA A 38 -7.43 -6.01 -1.46
C ALA A 38 -7.58 -4.52 -1.78
N ALA A 39 -7.15 -3.64 -0.87
CA ALA A 39 -7.18 -2.21 -1.10
C ALA A 39 -6.27 -1.77 -2.27
N SER A 40 -5.10 -2.38 -2.42
CA SER A 40 -4.18 -2.10 -3.53
C SER A 40 -4.76 -2.55 -4.88
N ILE A 41 -5.44 -3.71 -4.93
CA ILE A 41 -6.11 -4.19 -6.14
C ILE A 41 -7.22 -3.23 -6.56
N ILE A 42 -8.04 -2.77 -5.61
CA ILE A 42 -9.11 -1.80 -5.87
C ILE A 42 -8.53 -0.47 -6.35
N GLN A 43 -7.47 0.01 -5.70
CA GLN A 43 -6.75 1.22 -6.10
C GLN A 43 -6.24 1.11 -7.54
N PHE A 44 -5.62 -0.02 -7.90
CA PHE A 44 -5.13 -0.27 -9.26
C PHE A 44 -6.28 -0.32 -10.27
N ALA A 45 -7.34 -1.09 -10.00
CA ALA A 45 -8.48 -1.24 -10.89
C ALA A 45 -9.20 0.08 -11.15
N ILE A 46 -9.43 0.89 -10.11
CA ILE A 46 -10.07 2.21 -10.26
C ILE A 46 -9.16 3.14 -11.04
N GLY A 47 -7.86 3.16 -10.76
CA GLY A 47 -6.91 4.01 -11.46
C GLY A 47 -6.81 3.71 -12.96
N GLU A 48 -6.80 2.43 -13.35
CA GLU A 48 -6.87 2.00 -14.75
C GLU A 48 -8.20 2.37 -15.41
N LEU A 49 -9.34 2.12 -14.75
CA LEU A 49 -10.67 2.41 -15.31
C LEU A 49 -10.94 3.91 -15.49
N THR A 50 -10.35 4.75 -14.63
CA THR A 50 -10.60 6.19 -14.63
C THR A 50 -9.47 6.99 -15.29
N ASN A 51 -8.38 6.33 -15.70
CA ASN A 51 -7.18 6.93 -16.27
C ASN A 51 -6.63 8.09 -15.40
N LEU A 52 -6.86 8.03 -14.09
CA LEU A 52 -6.53 9.09 -13.14
C LEU A 52 -5.05 9.00 -12.76
N ARG A 53 -4.20 9.88 -13.30
CA ARG A 53 -2.76 9.90 -12.97
C ARG A 53 -2.39 10.74 -11.74
N GLN A 54 -3.38 11.30 -11.03
CA GLN A 54 -3.11 12.13 -9.85
C GLN A 54 -2.78 11.25 -8.63
N PRO A 55 -1.57 11.35 -8.05
CA PRO A 55 -1.13 10.50 -6.95
C PRO A 55 -2.00 10.68 -5.70
N LEU A 56 -2.52 11.89 -5.49
CA LEU A 56 -3.38 12.24 -4.36
C LEU A 56 -4.72 11.48 -4.41
N VAL A 57 -5.30 11.34 -5.61
CA VAL A 57 -6.55 10.58 -5.80
C VAL A 57 -6.30 9.09 -5.61
N TYR A 58 -5.16 8.57 -6.08
CA TYR A 58 -4.74 7.20 -5.85
C TYR A 58 -4.65 6.88 -4.35
N SER A 59 -4.03 7.75 -3.54
CA SER A 59 -3.96 7.56 -2.09
C SER A 59 -5.32 7.63 -1.41
N LEU A 60 -6.21 8.52 -1.86
CA LEU A 60 -7.57 8.61 -1.32
C LEU A 60 -8.38 7.33 -1.59
N ILE A 61 -8.31 6.78 -2.80
CA ILE A 61 -8.97 5.51 -3.14
C ILE A 61 -8.49 4.38 -2.21
N TYR A 62 -7.18 4.30 -1.97
CA TYR A 62 -6.60 3.30 -1.07
C TYR A 62 -7.12 3.44 0.37
N LEU A 63 -7.14 4.67 0.90
CA LEU A 63 -7.63 4.95 2.25
C LEU A 63 -9.12 4.62 2.39
N VAL A 64 -9.92 4.96 1.39
CA VAL A 64 -11.35 4.63 1.34
C VAL A 64 -11.54 3.11 1.30
N ALA A 65 -10.79 2.39 0.46
CA ALA A 65 -10.87 0.94 0.37
C ALA A 65 -10.51 0.26 1.72
N ILE A 66 -9.43 0.69 2.38
CA ILE A 66 -9.06 0.18 3.72
C ILE A 66 -10.13 0.50 4.74
N GLY A 67 -10.68 1.71 4.74
CA GLY A 67 -11.73 2.12 5.67
C GLY A 67 -13.00 1.30 5.52
N LEU A 68 -13.43 1.05 4.29
CA LEU A 68 -14.62 0.26 3.97
C LEU A 68 -14.43 -1.22 4.31
N ILE A 69 -13.37 -1.85 3.79
CA ILE A 69 -13.10 -3.29 3.96
C ILE A 69 -12.69 -3.60 5.39
N GLY A 70 -11.78 -2.80 5.94
CA GLY A 70 -11.20 -3.04 7.26
C GLY A 70 -12.14 -2.65 8.40
N GLY A 71 -12.96 -1.62 8.22
CA GLY A 71 -13.90 -1.12 9.20
C GLY A 71 -15.24 -1.85 9.18
N ARG A 72 -16.30 -1.12 8.79
CA ARG A 72 -17.70 -1.50 9.03
C ARG A 72 -18.19 -2.68 8.17
N TRP A 73 -17.61 -2.91 6.99
CA TRP A 73 -18.16 -3.84 6.00
C TRP A 73 -17.41 -5.17 5.90
N GLY A 74 -16.23 -5.32 6.50
CA GLY A 74 -15.46 -6.58 6.39
C GLY A 74 -14.90 -7.06 7.73
N MET A 75 -13.83 -6.43 8.21
CA MET A 75 -13.00 -7.03 9.26
C MET A 75 -13.27 -6.55 10.70
N ARG A 76 -14.18 -5.56 10.88
CA ARG A 76 -14.52 -4.95 12.18
C ARG A 76 -13.30 -4.46 12.96
N LEU A 77 -12.28 -3.97 12.26
CA LEU A 77 -11.09 -3.42 12.88
C LEU A 77 -11.39 -2.03 13.42
N THR A 78 -10.78 -1.72 14.57
CA THR A 78 -10.86 -0.38 15.16
C THR A 78 -10.06 0.62 14.32
N ALA A 79 -10.42 1.91 14.40
CA ALA A 79 -9.70 2.97 13.69
C ALA A 79 -8.18 2.97 13.98
N ARG A 80 -7.80 2.63 15.22
CA ARG A 80 -6.39 2.51 15.63
C ARG A 80 -5.66 1.34 14.98
N GLN A 81 -6.36 0.23 14.72
CA GLN A 81 -5.79 -0.92 14.01
C GLN A 81 -5.61 -0.61 12.53
N LEU A 82 -6.59 0.06 11.92
CA LEU A 82 -6.53 0.48 10.53
C LEU A 82 -5.39 1.49 10.30
N SER A 83 -5.23 2.47 11.19
CA SER A 83 -4.17 3.47 11.07
C SER A 83 -2.78 2.81 11.08
N LEU A 84 -2.55 1.80 11.92
CA LEU A 84 -1.27 1.10 11.99
C LEU A 84 -1.00 0.25 10.73
N ILE A 85 -2.04 -0.36 10.15
CA ILE A 85 -1.94 -1.09 8.88
C ILE A 85 -1.56 -0.12 7.75
N VAL A 86 -2.25 1.03 7.66
CA VAL A 86 -1.96 2.08 6.67
C VAL A 86 -0.53 2.59 6.83
N ILE A 87 -0.11 2.93 8.06
CA ILE A 87 1.25 3.41 8.33
C ILE A 87 2.28 2.37 7.93
N GLY A 88 2.07 1.10 8.28
CA GLY A 88 2.94 0.00 7.88
C GLY A 88 3.07 -0.13 6.36
N SER A 89 1.95 -0.07 5.64
CA SER A 89 1.91 -0.07 4.19
C SER A 89 2.70 1.09 3.58
N PHE A 90 2.50 2.32 4.07
CA PHE A 90 3.22 3.48 3.55
C PHE A 90 4.73 3.42 3.82
N LEU A 91 5.15 3.02 5.02
CA LEU A 91 6.58 2.93 5.37
C LEU A 91 7.32 1.93 4.49
N LEU A 92 6.77 0.73 4.29
CA LEU A 92 7.39 -0.29 3.47
C LEU A 92 7.35 0.05 1.97
N ALA A 93 6.29 0.70 1.49
CA ALA A 93 6.25 1.26 0.14
C ALA A 93 7.39 2.26 -0.10
N LEU A 94 7.62 3.15 0.87
CA LEU A 94 8.65 4.19 0.78
C LEU A 94 10.06 3.59 0.82
N VAL A 95 10.30 2.60 1.69
CA VAL A 95 11.56 1.86 1.74
C VAL A 95 11.81 1.10 0.42
N ALA A 96 10.79 0.43 -0.12
CA ALA A 96 10.91 -0.28 -1.40
C ALA A 96 11.23 0.67 -2.56
N ALA A 97 10.55 1.81 -2.63
CA ALA A 97 10.82 2.84 -3.64
C ALA A 97 12.23 3.43 -3.51
N ALA A 98 12.69 3.69 -2.28
CA ALA A 98 14.05 4.17 -2.03
C ALA A 98 15.11 3.14 -2.41
N ALA A 99 14.90 1.87 -2.05
CA ALA A 99 15.80 0.77 -2.43
C ALA A 99 15.92 0.63 -3.95
N VAL A 100 14.79 0.63 -4.67
CA VAL A 100 14.80 0.56 -6.14
C VAL A 100 15.51 1.76 -6.76
N SER A 101 15.27 2.97 -6.23
CA SER A 101 15.94 4.19 -6.71
C SER A 101 17.46 4.12 -6.51
N TYR A 102 17.92 3.60 -5.38
CA TYR A 102 19.34 3.42 -5.08
C TYR A 102 19.98 2.37 -6.00
N PHE A 103 19.35 1.20 -6.17
CA PHE A 103 19.88 0.14 -7.03
C PHE A 103 19.97 0.57 -8.50
N VAL A 104 18.95 1.27 -9.02
CA VAL A 104 18.95 1.79 -10.39
C VAL A 104 20.04 2.85 -10.57
N SER A 105 20.22 3.75 -9.61
CA SER A 105 21.29 4.77 -9.66
C SER A 105 22.69 4.15 -9.60
N SER A 106 22.86 3.07 -8.85
CA SER A 106 24.12 2.32 -8.75
C SER A 106 24.47 1.60 -10.07
N LEU A 107 23.47 1.04 -10.76
CA LEU A 107 23.64 0.37 -12.05
C LEU A 107 23.90 1.33 -13.22
N GLY A 108 23.40 2.57 -13.16
CA GLY A 108 23.64 3.59 -14.18
C GLY A 108 24.99 4.31 -14.10
N ASN A 109 25.75 4.07 -13.02
CA ASN A 109 27.10 4.62 -12.80
C ASN A 109 28.22 3.60 -13.12
N LEU A 110 27.89 2.48 -13.76
CA LEU A 110 28.81 1.48 -14.33
C LEU A 110 28.75 1.56 -15.86
#